data_AF-A0A1A8L8R5-F1
#
_entry.id   AF-A0A1A8L8R5-F1
#
_cell.length_a   1.000
_cell.length_b   1.000
_cell.length_c   1.000
_cell.angle_alpha   90.00
_cell.angle_beta   90.00
_cell.angle_gamma   90.00
#
_symmetry.space_group_name_H-M   'P 1'
#
loop_
_entity.id
_entity.type
_entity.pdbx_description
1 polymer ?
#
loop_
_entity_poly.entity_id
_entity_poly.type
_entity_poly.pdbx_seq_one_letter_code
_entity_poly.pdbx_strand_id
1 'polypeptide(L)'
;HSCPKLCRFNFRTFRWMQTMIFAIEEINRHGKLLPNVTVGYKIFDSCSTPHQALKAAVELMGRVNNSVAEINNNDTCYGSIPVVIGDGGSTQSLVVARFLGVFHVPQVSYFSSCACLSDKKQFPAF
;
A
#
# COMPACT_ATOMS: atom_id res chain seq x y z
N HIS A 1 12.01 -28.96 0.21
CA HIS A 1 11.49 -27.79 0.95
C HIS A 1 12.45 -26.62 0.74
N SER A 2 12.12 -25.70 -0.17
CA SER A 2 13.03 -24.63 -0.59
C SER A 2 13.15 -23.57 0.51
N CYS A 3 14.38 -23.35 0.98
CA CYS A 3 14.75 -22.26 1.88
C CYS A 3 14.30 -20.92 1.28
N PRO A 4 13.58 -20.04 2.03
CA PRO A 4 13.20 -18.74 1.51
C PRO A 4 14.46 -17.93 1.22
N LYS A 5 14.59 -17.43 -0.02
CA LYS A 5 15.62 -16.45 -0.36
C LYS A 5 15.52 -15.31 0.65
N LEU A 6 16.59 -15.08 1.40
CA LEU A 6 16.67 -13.95 2.32
C LEU A 6 16.38 -12.67 1.52
N CYS A 7 15.35 -11.93 1.93
CA CYS A 7 15.02 -10.64 1.38
C CYS A 7 16.23 -9.72 1.59
N ARG A 8 16.99 -9.46 0.52
CA ARG A 8 18.21 -8.67 0.62
C ARG A 8 17.83 -7.20 0.72
N PHE A 9 18.41 -6.51 1.69
CA PHE A 9 18.17 -5.08 1.88
C PHE A 9 18.52 -4.30 0.59
N ASN A 10 17.62 -3.40 0.19
CA ASN A 10 17.76 -2.60 -1.02
C ASN A 10 17.67 -1.11 -0.67
N PHE A 11 18.82 -0.43 -0.73
CA PHE A 11 18.93 1.00 -0.42
C PHE A 11 18.06 1.89 -1.33
N ARG A 12 17.84 1.50 -2.59
CA ARG A 12 17.01 2.27 -3.53
C ARG A 12 15.54 2.23 -3.13
N THR A 13 15.01 1.06 -2.80
CA THR A 13 13.61 0.92 -2.35
C THR A 13 13.40 1.55 -0.98
N PHE A 14 14.39 1.45 -0.08
CA PHE A 14 14.37 2.16 1.20
C PHE A 14 14.28 3.69 0.99
N ARG A 15 15.02 4.25 0.03
CA ARG A 15 14.92 5.67 -0.29
C ARG A 15 13.54 6.06 -0.83
N TRP A 16 12.92 5.23 -1.66
CA TRP A 16 11.54 5.48 -2.14
C TRP A 16 10.53 5.49 -0.99
N MET A 17 10.67 4.58 -0.03
CA MET A 17 9.88 4.60 1.20
C MET A 17 10.09 5.90 1.99
N GLN A 18 11.33 6.34 2.18
CA GLN A 18 11.63 7.61 2.84
C GLN A 18 11.03 8.81 2.09
N THR A 19 11.01 8.79 0.75
CA THR A 19 10.34 9.82 -0.05
C THR A 19 8.83 9.88 0.22
N MET A 20 8.16 8.73 0.38
CA MET A 20 6.74 8.70 0.77
C MET A 20 6.52 9.31 2.16
N ILE A 21 7.33 8.92 3.15
CA ILE A 21 7.25 9.46 4.52
C ILE A 21 7.45 10.98 4.49
N PHE A 22 8.51 11.44 3.83
CA PHE A 22 8.82 12.86 3.68
C PHE A 22 7.66 13.64 3.05
N ALA A 23 7.07 13.12 1.97
CA ALA A 23 5.94 13.78 1.31
C ALA A 23 4.71 13.89 2.22
N ILE A 24 4.42 12.85 3.02
CA ILE A 24 3.32 12.88 4.00
C ILE A 24 3.59 13.92 5.09
N GLU A 25 4.81 13.98 5.60
CA GLU A 25 5.18 14.99 6.59
C GLU A 25 5.07 16.42 6.04
N GLU A 26 5.48 16.66 4.79
CA GLU A 26 5.32 17.95 4.14
C GLU A 26 3.84 18.33 3.97
N ILE A 27 2.98 17.38 3.58
CA ILE A 27 1.52 17.59 3.52
C ILE A 27 1.01 18.03 4.89
N ASN A 28 1.35 17.29 5.95
CA ASN A 28 0.87 17.57 7.31
C ASN A 28 1.42 18.89 7.89
N ARG A 29 2.62 19.33 7.47
CA ARG A 29 3.19 20.63 7.86
C ARG A 29 2.54 21.80 7.12
N HIS A 30 2.04 21.57 5.90
CA HIS A 30 1.54 22.62 5.04
C HIS A 30 0.04 22.84 5.24
N GLY A 31 -0.34 23.71 6.18
CA GLY A 31 -1.74 23.94 6.60
C GLY A 31 -2.75 24.40 5.52
N LYS A 32 -2.34 24.59 4.26
CA LYS A 32 -3.23 24.82 3.11
C LYS A 32 -3.60 23.53 2.37
N LEU A 33 -2.76 22.49 2.46
CA LEU A 33 -2.97 21.21 1.79
C LEU A 33 -3.63 20.27 2.80
N LEU A 34 -4.87 19.87 2.56
CA LEU A 34 -5.69 19.07 3.48
C LEU A 34 -5.85 19.73 4.88
N PRO A 35 -6.47 20.92 4.96
CA PRO A 35 -6.64 21.62 6.24
C PRO A 35 -7.46 20.76 7.23
N ASN A 36 -7.04 20.75 8.49
CA ASN A 36 -7.65 19.96 9.58
C ASN A 36 -7.64 18.43 9.36
N VAL A 37 -6.76 17.92 8.49
CA VAL A 37 -6.58 16.48 8.24
C VAL A 37 -5.11 16.13 8.42
N THR A 38 -4.85 15.07 9.21
CA THR A 38 -3.52 14.47 9.30
C THR A 38 -3.48 13.20 8.47
N VAL A 39 -2.56 13.13 7.52
CA VAL A 39 -2.31 11.95 6.71
C VAL A 39 -1.37 11.01 7.47
N GLY A 40 -1.81 9.78 7.70
CA GLY A 40 -0.99 8.69 8.25
C GLY A 40 -0.54 7.70 7.17
N TYR A 41 0.27 6.71 7.56
CA TYR A 41 0.72 5.64 6.67
C TYR A 41 0.92 4.30 7.38
N LYS A 42 0.84 3.22 6.61
CA LYS A 42 1.32 1.88 6.97
C LYS A 42 2.15 1.36 5.79
N ILE A 43 3.42 1.04 6.03
CA ILE A 43 4.35 0.64 4.97
C ILE A 43 4.79 -0.79 5.22
N PHE A 44 4.79 -1.60 4.16
CA PHE A 44 5.15 -3.01 4.18
C PHE A 44 6.22 -3.29 3.12
N ASP A 45 7.14 -4.20 3.42
CA ASP A 45 8.12 -4.68 2.45
C ASP A 45 7.54 -5.86 1.66
N SER A 46 7.38 -5.68 0.34
CA SER A 46 6.95 -6.75 -0.55
C SER A 46 8.08 -7.73 -0.92
N CYS A 47 9.32 -7.45 -0.51
CA CYS A 47 10.51 -8.22 -0.83
C CYS A 47 10.66 -8.51 -2.33
N SER A 48 10.08 -7.64 -3.19
CA SER A 48 10.01 -7.85 -4.64
C SER A 48 9.40 -9.20 -5.04
N THR A 49 8.48 -9.76 -4.24
CA THR A 49 7.80 -11.02 -4.56
C THR A 49 6.28 -10.82 -4.59
N PRO A 50 5.56 -11.44 -5.56
CA PRO A 50 4.10 -11.32 -5.62
C PRO A 50 3.41 -11.88 -4.37
N HIS A 51 3.98 -12.91 -3.74
CA HIS A 51 3.44 -13.52 -2.53
C HIS A 51 3.48 -12.56 -1.33
N GLN A 52 4.63 -11.94 -1.05
CA GLN A 52 4.72 -10.97 0.06
C GLN A 52 3.95 -9.69 -0.25
N ALA A 53 3.89 -9.25 -1.51
CA ALA A 53 3.06 -8.12 -1.92
C ALA A 53 1.56 -8.38 -1.63
N LEU A 54 1.06 -9.58 -1.98
CA LEU A 54 -0.31 -9.97 -1.66
C LEU A 54 -0.55 -10.07 -0.15
N LYS A 55 0.39 -10.67 0.59
CA LYS A 55 0.30 -10.77 2.05
C LYS A 55 0.19 -9.38 2.68
N ALA A 56 1.02 -8.43 2.26
CA ALA A 56 0.95 -7.04 2.71
C ALA A 56 -0.41 -6.39 2.39
N ALA A 57 -0.95 -6.60 1.18
CA ALA A 57 -2.26 -6.09 0.80
C ALA A 57 -3.39 -6.69 1.67
N VAL A 58 -3.33 -8.00 1.95
CA VAL A 58 -4.27 -8.67 2.86
C VAL A 58 -4.16 -8.14 4.28
N GLU A 59 -2.95 -7.90 4.80
CA GLU A 59 -2.77 -7.31 6.14
C GLU A 59 -3.26 -5.86 6.22
N LEU A 60 -3.09 -5.09 5.15
CA LEU A 60 -3.62 -3.72 5.01
C LEU A 60 -5.16 -3.71 5.07
N MET A 61 -5.81 -4.63 4.34
CA MET A 61 -7.28 -4.68 4.24
C MET A 61 -7.96 -5.53 5.34
N GLY A 62 -7.25 -6.51 5.90
CA GLY A 62 -7.79 -7.50 6.83
C GLY A 62 -8.25 -6.92 8.17
N ARG A 63 -7.89 -5.67 8.48
CA ARG A 63 -8.37 -4.96 9.67
C ARG A 63 -9.65 -4.15 9.43
N VAL A 64 -10.14 -4.07 8.19
CA VAL A 64 -11.45 -3.47 7.87
C VAL A 64 -12.60 -4.31 8.44
N ASN A 65 -12.41 -5.63 8.65
CA ASN A 65 -13.45 -6.52 9.16
C ASN A 65 -13.50 -6.64 10.69
N ASN A 66 -12.51 -6.12 11.42
CA ASN A 66 -12.51 -6.13 12.89
C ASN A 66 -13.20 -4.90 13.50
N SER A 67 -13.93 -4.11 12.71
CA SER A 67 -14.73 -2.99 13.20
C SER A 67 -15.96 -3.41 14.04
N VAL A 68 -16.12 -4.70 14.35
CA VAL A 68 -17.14 -5.22 15.29
C VAL A 68 -16.51 -5.71 16.61
N ALA A 69 -15.18 -5.77 16.71
CA ALA A 69 -14.50 -6.18 17.95
C ALA A 69 -13.45 -5.15 18.36
N GLU A 70 -13.78 -4.42 19.42
CA GLU A 70 -12.89 -3.58 20.25
C GLU A 70 -12.78 -2.09 19.89
N ILE A 71 -13.92 -1.42 20.08
CA ILE A 71 -13.96 -0.05 20.63
C ILE A 71 -13.34 -0.15 22.03
N ASN A 72 -12.02 0.07 22.20
CA ASN A 72 -11.37 0.36 23.50
C ASN A 72 -9.87 0.70 23.40
N ASN A 73 -9.40 1.35 22.33
CA ASN A 73 -8.08 1.99 22.38
C ASN A 73 -8.00 3.20 21.43
N ASN A 74 -7.85 4.39 22.02
CA ASN A 74 -7.76 5.69 21.35
C ASN A 74 -6.47 5.91 20.54
N ASP A 75 -5.58 4.91 20.44
CA ASP A 75 -4.25 5.05 19.80
C ASP A 75 -4.10 4.32 18.46
N THR A 76 -5.17 3.74 17.94
CA THR A 76 -5.09 2.94 16.72
C THR A 76 -6.05 3.50 15.68
N CYS A 77 -5.47 4.13 14.65
CA CYS A 77 -6.20 4.60 13.48
C CYS A 77 -6.74 3.38 12.70
N TYR A 78 -7.90 2.87 13.12
CA TYR A 78 -8.71 1.86 12.45
C TYR A 78 -9.49 2.47 11.28
N GLY A 79 -8.86 3.40 10.54
CA GLY A 79 -9.44 4.03 9.38
C GLY A 79 -9.43 3.08 8.18
N SER A 80 -10.49 3.16 7.36
CA SER A 80 -10.50 2.63 6.00
C SER A 80 -9.23 3.09 5.27
N ILE A 81 -8.55 2.19 4.55
CA ILE A 81 -7.39 2.52 3.73
C ILE A 81 -7.91 3.16 2.42
N PRO A 82 -7.78 4.48 2.22
CA PRO A 82 -8.42 5.15 1.09
C PRO A 82 -7.63 4.98 -0.21
N VAL A 83 -6.35 4.65 -0.13
CA VAL A 83 -5.44 4.49 -1.27
C VAL A 83 -4.23 3.66 -0.86
N VAL A 84 -3.70 2.87 -1.80
CA VAL A 84 -2.44 2.15 -1.67
C VAL A 84 -1.43 2.71 -2.66
N ILE A 85 -0.23 3.02 -2.19
CA ILE A 85 0.90 3.46 -3.02
C ILE A 85 1.85 2.27 -3.24
N GLY A 86 2.17 1.95 -4.50
CA GLY A 86 2.96 0.78 -4.90
C GLY A 86 2.14 -0.32 -5.55
N ASP A 87 2.69 -1.49 -5.84
CA ASP A 87 4.11 -1.84 -5.77
C ASP A 87 4.89 -1.17 -6.93
N GLY A 88 6.22 -1.23 -6.92
CA GLY A 88 7.06 -0.83 -8.04
C GLY A 88 7.14 -1.87 -9.15
N GLY A 89 7.14 -3.16 -8.84
CA GLY A 89 7.22 -4.22 -9.85
C GLY A 89 5.87 -4.58 -10.47
N SER A 90 5.78 -4.65 -11.80
CA SER A 90 4.51 -4.91 -12.51
C SER A 90 3.84 -6.21 -12.08
N THR A 91 4.60 -7.29 -11.85
CA THR A 91 4.06 -8.59 -11.42
C THR A 91 3.44 -8.51 -10.02
N GLN A 92 4.07 -7.77 -9.11
CA GLN A 92 3.59 -7.54 -7.75
C GLN A 92 2.35 -6.65 -7.79
N SER A 93 2.40 -5.55 -8.56
CA SER A 93 1.28 -4.64 -8.76
C SER A 93 0.05 -5.32 -9.34
N LEU A 94 0.21 -6.25 -10.30
CA LEU A 94 -0.91 -7.04 -10.83
C LEU A 94 -1.65 -7.82 -9.74
N VAL A 95 -0.91 -8.48 -8.84
CA VAL A 95 -1.52 -9.29 -7.78
C VAL A 95 -2.19 -8.40 -6.73
N VAL A 96 -1.55 -7.28 -6.36
CA VAL A 96 -2.13 -6.29 -5.45
C VAL A 96 -3.37 -5.65 -6.06
N ALA A 97 -3.34 -5.26 -7.34
CA ALA A 97 -4.45 -4.58 -8.02
C ALA A 97 -5.70 -5.46 -8.12
N ARG A 98 -5.53 -6.76 -8.39
CA ARG A 98 -6.64 -7.72 -8.38
C ARG A 98 -7.29 -7.80 -7.01
N PHE A 99 -6.48 -7.88 -5.97
CA PHE A 99 -6.98 -7.97 -4.60
C PHE A 99 -7.69 -6.69 -4.16
N LEU A 100 -7.07 -5.52 -4.36
CA LEU A 100 -7.65 -4.22 -4.01
C LEU A 100 -8.89 -3.87 -4.84
N GLY A 101 -8.97 -4.37 -6.08
CA GLY A 101 -10.13 -4.21 -6.94
C GLY A 101 -11.43 -4.78 -6.33
N VAL A 102 -11.34 -5.84 -5.52
CA VAL A 102 -12.50 -6.39 -4.79
C VAL A 102 -13.08 -5.39 -3.80
N PHE A 103 -12.21 -4.58 -3.17
CA PHE A 103 -12.58 -3.57 -2.19
C PHE A 103 -12.74 -2.17 -2.80
N HIS A 104 -12.57 -2.03 -4.12
CA HIS A 104 -12.56 -0.74 -4.83
C HIS A 104 -11.56 0.26 -4.24
N VAL A 105 -10.44 -0.22 -3.72
CA VAL A 105 -9.37 0.64 -3.16
C VAL A 105 -8.42 1.05 -4.29
N PRO A 106 -8.25 2.36 -4.56
CA PRO A 106 -7.30 2.84 -5.55
C PRO A 106 -5.86 2.41 -5.26
N GLN A 107 -5.14 2.00 -6.30
CA GLN A 107 -3.72 1.69 -6.26
C GLN A 107 -2.95 2.63 -7.19
N VAL A 108 -1.98 3.37 -6.65
CA VAL A 108 -1.09 4.23 -7.43
C VAL A 108 0.31 3.64 -7.40
N SER A 109 0.72 2.99 -8.49
CA SER A 109 2.09 2.49 -8.62
C SER A 109 3.07 3.61 -8.98
N TYR A 110 4.24 3.59 -8.35
CA TYR A 110 5.32 4.54 -8.62
C TYR A 110 6.33 4.06 -9.68
N PHE A 111 6.25 2.80 -10.13
CA PHE A 111 7.25 2.24 -11.07
C PHE A 111 6.76 1.13 -12.01
N SER A 112 5.55 0.60 -11.81
CA SER A 112 5.02 -0.48 -12.68
C SER A 112 4.64 0.07 -14.04
N SER A 113 5.17 -0.55 -15.09
CA SER A 113 5.13 -0.05 -16.47
C SER A 113 4.51 -1.03 -17.47
N CYS A 114 3.96 -2.15 -17.00
CA CYS A 114 3.30 -3.10 -17.89
C CYS A 114 2.02 -2.50 -18.49
N ALA A 115 1.89 -2.53 -19.81
CA ALA A 115 0.65 -2.15 -20.51
C ALA A 115 -0.57 -2.98 -20.06
N CYS A 116 -0.35 -4.18 -19.53
CA CYS A 116 -1.41 -5.02 -18.98
C CYS A 116 -2.19 -4.38 -17.83
N LEU A 117 -1.57 -3.48 -17.06
CA LEU A 117 -2.21 -2.77 -15.95
C LEU A 117 -3.13 -1.63 -16.41
N SER A 118 -3.12 -1.29 -17.71
CA SER A 118 -4.00 -0.28 -18.29
C SER A 118 -5.41 -0.81 -18.62
N ASP A 119 -5.64 -2.12 -18.55
CA ASP A 119 -6.97 -2.71 -18.76
C ASP A 119 -7.90 -2.40 -17.58
N LYS A 120 -8.70 -1.34 -17.71
CA LYS A 120 -9.65 -0.91 -16.67
C LYS A 120 -10.83 -1.87 -16.45
N LYS A 121 -11.06 -2.84 -17.34
CA LYS A 121 -12.02 -3.91 -17.07
C LYS A 121 -11.46 -4.91 -16.06
N GLN A 122 -10.16 -5.18 -16.11
CA GLN A 122 -9.47 -6.06 -15.16
C GLN A 122 -9.00 -5.33 -13.89
N PHE A 123 -8.56 -4.07 -14.01
CA PHE A 123 -7.97 -3.28 -12.95
C PHE A 123 -8.66 -1.90 -12.86
N PRO A 124 -9.93 -1.84 -12.42
CA PRO A 124 -10.72 -0.60 -12.43
C PRO A 124 -10.17 0.47 -11.47
N ALA A 125 -9.42 0.06 -10.45
CA ALA A 125 -8.88 0.93 -9.40
C ALA A 125 -7.34 1.08 -9.46
N PHE A 126 -6.68 0.51 -10.48
CA PHE A 126 -5.26 0.79 -10.77
C PHE A 126 -5.14 2.03 -11.66
#